data_AF-A0A6B1FFE6-F1
#
_entry.id   AF-A0A6B1FFE6-F1
#
_cell.length_a   1.000
_cell.length_b   1.000
_cell.length_c   1.000
_cell.angle_alpha   90.00
_cell.angle_beta   90.00
_cell.angle_gamma   90.00
#
_symmetry.space_group_name_H-M   'P 1'
#
loop_
_entity.id
_entity.type
_entity.pdbx_description
1 polymer ?
#
loop_
_entity_poly.entity_id
_entity_poly.type
_entity_poly.pdbx_seq_one_letter_code
_entity_poly.pdbx_strand_id
1 'polypeptide(L)'
;MTVSMAGTAYAQEGSAGGSDSFKILAAGLAFGIAAFGAGIGLGQVGAAGLAVISENPALQSKVFIFVGMVESIAIYGIVMMFIILGQ
;
A
#
# COMPACT_ATOMS: atom_id res chain seq x y z
N MET A 1 -16.35 6.12 47.35
CA MET A 1 -14.91 6.05 47.68
C MET A 1 -14.44 4.69 47.18
N THR A 2 -13.72 4.50 46.07
CA THR A 2 -12.82 5.32 45.26
C THR A 2 -12.81 4.81 43.81
N VAL A 3 -12.84 5.72 42.84
CA VAL A 3 -12.41 5.49 41.44
C VAL A 3 -10.90 5.23 41.42
N SER A 4 -10.43 4.33 40.56
CA SER A 4 -9.09 4.44 39.96
C SER A 4 -9.09 3.85 38.55
N MET A 5 -8.43 4.59 37.67
CA MET A 5 -8.51 4.58 36.21
C MET A 5 -7.14 4.20 35.67
N ALA A 6 -7.07 3.30 34.69
CA ALA A 6 -5.90 3.10 33.82
C ALA A 6 -6.35 2.27 32.61
N GLY A 7 -6.26 2.69 31.35
CA GLY A 7 -5.91 3.94 30.71
C GLY A 7 -6.25 3.71 29.24
N THR A 8 -7.06 4.58 28.64
CA THR A 8 -7.42 4.51 27.22
C THR A 8 -6.18 4.75 26.37
N ALA A 9 -5.91 3.80 25.47
CA ALA A 9 -4.75 3.75 24.61
C ALA A 9 -4.91 4.62 23.34
N TYR A 10 -3.78 5.22 22.94
CA TYR A 10 -3.46 5.98 21.72
C TYR A 10 -4.30 7.22 21.39
N ALA A 11 -3.67 8.37 21.69
CA ALA A 11 -3.99 9.67 21.15
C ALA A 11 -3.85 9.70 19.61
N GLN A 12 -4.90 10.13 18.94
CA GLN A 12 -4.78 11.14 17.89
C GLN A 12 -6.06 11.97 17.88
N GLU A 13 -6.05 13.04 18.66
CA GLU A 13 -7.02 14.12 18.57
C GLU A 13 -6.52 15.14 17.54
N GLY A 14 -7.40 15.51 16.62
CA GLY A 14 -7.14 16.55 15.63
C GLY A 14 -8.31 16.72 14.69
N SER A 15 -9.38 17.36 15.16
CA SER A 15 -10.45 17.85 14.29
C SER A 15 -10.41 19.38 14.19
N ALA A 16 -10.82 19.88 13.02
CA ALA A 16 -11.15 21.25 12.62
C ALA A 16 -10.02 22.17 12.08
N GLY A 17 -10.09 22.48 10.78
CA GLY A 17 -9.55 23.71 10.18
C GLY A 17 -8.46 23.56 9.11
N GLY A 18 -7.58 22.56 9.23
CA GLY A 18 -6.48 22.25 8.29
C GLY A 18 -6.59 20.86 7.65
N SER A 19 -7.77 20.25 7.70
CA SER A 19 -8.00 18.84 7.39
C SER A 19 -7.61 18.42 5.98
N ASP A 20 -7.76 19.31 5.00
CA ASP A 20 -7.65 18.91 3.59
C ASP A 20 -6.19 18.80 3.15
N SER A 21 -5.31 19.67 3.63
CA SER A 21 -3.86 19.57 3.40
C SER A 21 -3.28 18.29 4.00
N PHE A 22 -3.67 17.96 5.23
CA PHE A 22 -3.22 16.72 5.88
C PHE A 22 -3.84 15.47 5.25
N LYS A 23 -5.09 15.52 4.78
CA LYS A 23 -5.71 14.42 4.01
C LYS A 23 -4.97 14.16 2.71
N ILE A 24 -4.64 15.20 1.93
CA ILE A 24 -3.90 15.05 0.67
C ILE A 24 -2.51 14.48 0.94
N LEU A 25 -1.82 14.97 1.96
CA LEU A 25 -0.51 14.44 2.36
C LEU A 25 -0.60 12.96 2.79
N ALA A 26 -1.58 12.61 3.63
CA ALA A 26 -1.80 11.24 4.08
C ALA A 26 -2.16 10.30 2.92
N ALA A 27 -3.00 10.75 1.98
CA ALA A 27 -3.38 9.99 0.79
C ALA A 27 -2.17 9.72 -0.12
N GLY A 28 -1.32 10.74 -0.34
CA GLY A 28 -0.08 10.60 -1.09
C GLY A 28 0.92 9.65 -0.42
N LEU A 29 1.06 9.73 0.91
CA LEU A 29 1.92 8.82 1.69
C LEU A 29 1.41 7.38 1.66
N ALA A 30 0.10 7.16 1.80
CA ALA A 30 -0.50 5.83 1.76
C ALA A 30 -0.22 5.12 0.42
N PHE A 31 -0.48 5.80 -0.71
CA PHE A 31 -0.16 5.24 -2.02
C PHE A 31 1.35 5.15 -2.25
N GLY A 32 2.12 6.18 -1.89
CA GLY A 32 3.56 6.22 -2.11
C GLY A 32 4.32 5.09 -1.41
N ILE A 33 4.00 4.79 -0.15
CA ILE A 33 4.61 3.68 0.60
C ILE A 33 4.17 2.32 0.03
N ALA A 34 2.89 2.17 -0.33
CA ALA A 34 2.39 0.95 -0.95
C ALA A 34 3.07 0.68 -2.30
N ALA A 35 3.16 1.69 -3.16
CA ALA A 35 3.83 1.63 -4.45
C ALA A 35 5.33 1.34 -4.30
N PHE A 36 5.99 1.93 -3.30
CA PHE A 36 7.39 1.65 -3.01
C PHE A 36 7.62 0.18 -2.60
N GLY A 37 6.80 -0.35 -1.69
CA GLY A 37 6.85 -1.76 -1.29
C GLY A 37 6.57 -2.71 -2.46
N ALA A 38 5.55 -2.40 -3.27
CA ALA A 38 5.24 -3.16 -4.48
C ALA A 38 6.40 -3.11 -5.49
N GLY A 39 7.04 -1.95 -5.67
CA GLY A 39 8.19 -1.78 -6.57
C GLY A 39 9.38 -2.66 -6.21
N ILE A 40 9.68 -2.82 -4.91
CA ILE A 40 10.74 -3.72 -4.44
C ILE A 40 10.40 -5.17 -4.81
N GLY A 41 9.17 -5.62 -4.52
CA GLY A 41 8.72 -6.96 -4.86
C GLY A 41 8.71 -7.22 -6.36
N LEU A 42 8.24 -6.25 -7.15
CA LEU A 42 8.20 -6.31 -8.61
C LEU A 42 9.61 -6.37 -9.21
N GLY A 43 10.59 -5.69 -8.62
CA GLY A 43 11.98 -5.77 -9.06
C GLY A 43 12.52 -7.20 -8.99
N GLN A 44 12.25 -7.91 -7.89
CA GLN A 44 12.70 -9.30 -7.73
C GLN A 44 11.89 -10.28 -8.57
N VAL A 45 10.55 -10.20 -8.53
CA VAL A 45 9.67 -11.09 -9.31
C VAL A 45 9.86 -10.86 -10.81
N GLY A 46 10.05 -9.62 -11.25
CA GLY A 46 10.34 -9.27 -12.64
C GLY A 46 11.67 -9.82 -13.12
N ALA A 47 12.75 -9.68 -12.33
CA ALA A 47 14.05 -10.23 -12.69
C ALA A 47 14.02 -11.77 -12.80
N ALA A 48 13.43 -12.45 -11.81
CA ALA A 48 13.28 -13.90 -11.84
C ALA A 48 12.35 -14.36 -12.97
N GLY A 49 11.26 -13.63 -13.20
CA GLY A 49 10.29 -13.90 -14.25
C GLY A 49 10.90 -13.81 -15.65
N LEU A 50 11.68 -12.75 -15.92
CA LEU A 50 12.37 -12.60 -17.21
C LEU A 50 13.42 -13.68 -17.44
N ALA A 51 14.15 -14.09 -16.39
CA ALA A 51 15.09 -15.21 -16.49
C ALA A 51 14.38 -16.50 -16.94
N VAL A 52 13.26 -16.83 -16.30
CA VAL A 52 12.48 -18.03 -16.66
C VAL A 52 11.83 -17.92 -18.05
N ILE A 53 11.32 -16.75 -18.42
CA ILE A 53 10.75 -16.51 -19.76
C ILE A 53 11.80 -16.68 -20.85
N SER A 54 13.05 -16.29 -20.58
CA SER A 54 14.16 -16.43 -21.54
C SER A 54 14.50 -17.89 -21.84
N GLU A 55 14.34 -18.78 -20.87
CA GLU A 55 14.54 -20.22 -21.04
C GLU A 55 13.31 -20.90 -21.65
N ASN A 56 12.12 -20.53 -21.20
CA ASN A 56 10.86 -21.10 -21.67
C ASN A 56 9.76 -20.03 -21.84
N PRO A 57 9.56 -19.54 -23.08
CA PRO A 57 8.55 -18.52 -23.38
C PRO A 57 7.11 -18.96 -23.06
N ALA A 58 6.82 -20.27 -23.05
CA ALA A 58 5.48 -20.76 -22.72
C ALA A 58 5.06 -20.49 -21.26
N LEU A 59 6.00 -20.12 -20.39
CA LEU A 59 5.74 -19.78 -19.00
C LEU A 59 5.38 -18.31 -18.77
N GLN A 60 5.41 -17.47 -19.81
CA GLN A 60 5.14 -16.04 -19.71
C GLN A 60 3.82 -15.71 -19.01
N SER A 61 2.73 -16.42 -19.32
CA SER A 61 1.43 -16.20 -18.67
C SER A 61 1.47 -16.47 -17.17
N LYS A 62 2.25 -17.46 -16.71
CA LYS A 62 2.39 -17.77 -15.29
C LYS A 62 3.18 -16.68 -14.56
N VAL A 63 4.25 -16.18 -15.20
CA VAL A 63 5.04 -15.08 -14.66
C VAL A 63 4.18 -13.83 -14.48
N PHE A 64 3.34 -13.48 -15.46
CA PHE A 64 2.44 -12.34 -15.34
C PHE A 64 1.40 -12.47 -14.22
N ILE A 65 0.97 -13.69 -13.88
CA ILE A 65 0.09 -13.91 -12.71
C ILE A 65 0.82 -13.53 -11.42
N PHE A 66 2.08 -13.92 -11.27
CA PHE A 66 2.87 -13.55 -10.09
C PHE A 66 3.16 -12.05 -10.02
N VAL A 67 3.45 -11.42 -11.16
CA VAL A 67 3.60 -9.96 -11.25
C VAL A 67 2.31 -9.26 -10.80
N GLY A 68 1.16 -9.68 -11.33
CA GLY A 68 -0.14 -9.11 -10.95
C GLY A 68 -0.49 -9.33 -9.47
N MET A 69 -0.07 -10.46 -8.87
CA MET A 69 -0.21 -10.68 -7.44
C MET A 69 0.57 -9.65 -6.61
N VAL A 70 1.80 -9.29 -7.01
CA VAL A 70 2.58 -8.26 -6.31
C VAL A 70 1.98 -6.87 -6.54
N GLU A 71 1.53 -6.59 -7.77
CA GLU A 71 0.94 -5.31 -8.15
C GLU A 71 -0.34 -4.98 -7.36
N SER A 72 -1.06 -6.02 -6.88
CA SER A 72 -2.24 -5.84 -6.02
C SER A 72 -1.97 -5.00 -4.77
N ILE A 73 -0.73 -4.98 -4.26
CA ILE A 73 -0.32 -4.13 -3.13
C ILE A 73 -0.43 -2.65 -3.51
N ALA A 74 0.01 -2.27 -4.70
CA ALA A 74 -0.08 -0.90 -5.19
C ALA A 74 -1.54 -0.49 -5.44
N ILE A 75 -2.34 -1.39 -6.02
CA ILE A 75 -3.78 -1.16 -6.25
C ILE A 75 -4.52 -0.96 -4.92
N TYR A 76 -4.21 -1.74 -3.89
CA TYR A 76 -4.80 -1.55 -2.57
C TYR A 76 -4.37 -0.21 -1.94
N GLY A 77 -3.14 0.25 -2.20
CA GLY A 77 -2.67 1.60 -1.85
C GLY A 77 -3.49 2.70 -2.52
N ILE A 78 -3.87 2.53 -3.79
CA ILE A 78 -4.78 3.46 -4.51
C ILE A 78 -6.17 3.44 -3.87
N VAL A 79 -6.69 2.27 -3.52
CA VAL A 79 -7.99 2.15 -2.82
C VAL A 79 -7.95 2.92 -1.50
N MET A 80 -6.89 2.75 -0.71
CA MET A 80 -6.73 3.47 0.56
C MET A 80 -6.59 4.99 0.37
N MET A 81 -5.89 5.43 -0.68
CA MET A 81 -5.83 6.84 -1.05
C MET A 81 -7.24 7.42 -1.26
N PHE A 82 -8.10 6.75 -2.02
CA PHE A 82 -9.49 7.21 -2.23
C PHE A 82 -10.30 7.23 -0.94
N ILE A 83 -10.18 6.20 -0.09
CA ILE A 83 -10.86 6.15 1.22
C ILE A 83 -10.43 7.34 2.09
N ILE A 84 -9.13 7.69 2.13
CA ILE A 84 -8.62 8.83 2.90
C ILE A 84 -9.16 10.16 2.35
N LEU A 85 -9.27 10.28 1.02
CA LEU A 85 -9.87 11.44 0.36
C LEU A 85 -11.40 11.47 0.45
N GLY A 86 -12.02 10.41 0.97
CA GLY A 86 -13.48 10.27 1.08
C GLY A 86 -14.17 10.13 -0.27
N GLN A 87 -13.54 9.45 -1.23
CA GLN A 87 -14.07 9.16 -2.57
C GLN A 87 -14.52 7.70 -2.68
#